data_AF-A0A443RWQ1-F1
#
_entry.id   AF-A0A443RWQ1-F1
#
_cell.length_a   1.000
_cell.length_b   1.000
_cell.length_c   1.000
_cell.angle_alpha   90.00
_cell.angle_beta   90.00
_cell.angle_gamma   90.00
#
_symmetry.space_group_name_H-M   'P 1'
#
loop_
_entity.id
_entity.type
_entity.pdbx_description
1 polymer ?
#
loop_
_entity_poly.entity_id
_entity_poly.type
_entity_poly.pdbx_seq_one_letter_code
_entity_poly.pdbx_strand_id
1 'polypeptide(L)'
;MITFILTLVVGLVPGILIGIVLFLLNLLAKIIRPHIECKLEQLIVEENNNQLCYSYLLVKPTQSIHFPSIDYLVSKTIESLPITSISKSEDTKFVVLIDGKHIYHTDSTFMKGIKDCVLLLKTRGIKIVFHNFQTSIQRKLHTLFPDNTAALINSNKDNDLVKTIISAYSML
;
A
#
# COMPACT_ATOMS: atom_id res chain seq x y z
N MET A 1 28.50 12.73 14.28
CA MET A 1 28.83 13.26 15.62
C MET A 1 29.02 12.13 16.63
N ILE A 2 28.05 11.21 16.79
CA ILE A 2 28.17 10.07 17.73
C ILE A 2 29.41 9.21 17.46
N THR A 3 29.65 8.83 16.19
CA THR A 3 30.82 8.03 15.80
C THR A 3 32.15 8.72 16.11
N PHE A 4 32.24 10.02 15.82
CA PHE A 4 33.42 10.84 16.10
C PHE A 4 33.75 10.92 17.59
N ILE A 5 32.73 11.13 18.43
CA ILE A 5 32.88 11.16 19.89
C ILE A 5 33.35 9.79 20.41
N LEU A 6 32.73 8.70 19.92
CA LEU A 6 33.11 7.34 20.30
C LEU A 6 34.55 6.98 19.93
N THR A 7 35.01 7.37 18.73
CA THR A 7 36.40 7.14 18.32
C THR A 7 37.42 7.89 19.16
N LEU A 8 37.04 9.06 19.70
CA LEU A 8 37.91 9.90 20.52
C LEU A 8 38.00 9.41 21.97
N VAL A 9 36.90 8.89 22.52
CA VAL A 9 36.82 8.45 23.92
C VAL A 9 37.25 6.99 24.12
N VAL A 10 36.82 6.08 23.23
CA VAL A 10 37.01 4.62 23.39
C VAL A 10 38.22 4.12 22.59
N GLY A 11 38.73 4.95 21.66
CA GLY A 11 39.75 4.58 20.70
C GLY A 11 39.18 4.26 19.32
N LEU A 12 40.05 4.30 18.32
CA LEU A 12 39.67 4.31 16.91
C LEU A 12 38.90 3.04 16.50
N VAL A 13 39.47 1.86 16.77
CA VAL A 13 38.90 0.57 16.36
C VAL A 13 37.51 0.32 16.94
N PRO A 14 37.28 0.40 18.27
CA PRO A 14 35.95 0.18 18.84
C PRO A 14 34.96 1.28 18.46
N GLY A 15 35.40 2.54 18.34
CA GLY A 15 34.54 3.65 17.94
C GLY A 15 33.99 3.51 16.52
N ILE A 16 34.81 3.05 15.58
CA ILE A 16 34.37 2.77 14.20
C ILE A 16 33.36 1.61 14.18
N LEU A 17 33.64 0.51 14.90
CA LEU A 17 32.75 -0.65 14.93
C LEU A 17 31.34 -0.27 15.42
N ILE A 18 31.26 0.43 16.55
CA ILE A 18 29.97 0.90 17.11
C ILE A 18 29.28 1.86 16.13
N GLY A 19 30.05 2.73 15.48
CA GLY A 19 29.52 3.68 14.51
C GLY A 19 28.89 3.01 13.30
N ILE A 20 29.52 1.96 12.76
CA ILE A 20 28.97 1.15 11.66
C ILE A 20 27.68 0.46 12.11
N VAL A 21 27.66 -0.13 13.30
CA VAL A 21 26.45 -0.79 13.83
C VAL A 21 25.29 0.21 13.94
N LEU A 22 25.52 1.38 14.54
CA LEU A 22 24.49 2.42 14.64
C LEU A 22 24.02 2.93 13.27
N PHE A 23 24.94 3.06 12.32
CA PHE A 23 24.59 3.44 10.95
C PHE A 23 23.71 2.39 10.27
N LEU A 24 24.08 1.10 10.36
CA LEU A 24 23.30 0.00 9.81
C LEU A 24 21.91 -0.09 10.47
N LEU A 25 21.80 0.10 11.78
CA LEU A 25 20.51 0.12 12.48
C LEU A 25 19.63 1.26 12.00
N ASN A 26 20.18 2.47 11.83
CA ASN A 26 19.44 3.61 11.29
C ASN A 26 19.01 3.39 9.84
N LEU A 27 19.88 2.82 9.02
CA LEU A 27 19.57 2.47 7.64
C LEU A 27 18.42 1.45 7.60
N LEU A 28 18.51 0.40 8.41
CA LEU A 28 17.50 -0.64 8.50
C LEU A 28 16.15 -0.07 8.99
N ALA A 29 16.15 0.81 9.99
CA ALA A 29 14.95 1.47 10.48
C ALA A 29 14.22 2.26 9.38
N LYS A 30 14.97 2.96 8.51
CA LYS A 30 14.40 3.68 7.37
C LYS A 30 13.85 2.75 6.29
N ILE A 31 14.50 1.60 6.06
CA ILE A 31 14.05 0.61 5.08
C ILE A 31 12.75 -0.06 5.56
N ILE A 32 12.62 -0.38 6.85
CA ILE A 32 11.42 -1.05 7.41
C ILE A 32 10.19 -0.14 7.33
N ARG A 33 10.34 1.17 7.53
CA ARG A 33 9.24 2.14 7.61
C ARG A 33 9.36 3.21 6.52
N PRO A 34 9.14 2.85 5.24
CA PRO A 34 9.11 3.83 4.18
C PRO A 34 7.97 4.82 4.38
N HIS A 35 8.08 5.99 3.77
CA HIS A 35 6.99 6.95 3.77
C HIS A 35 5.82 6.43 2.91
N ILE A 36 4.63 6.34 3.52
CA ILE A 36 3.40 5.89 2.87
C ILE A 36 2.32 6.92 3.20
N GLU A 37 1.81 7.56 2.16
CA GLU A 37 0.73 8.53 2.28
C GLU A 37 -0.61 7.78 2.22
N CYS A 38 -1.45 7.98 3.22
CA CYS A 38 -2.79 7.39 3.29
C CYS A 38 -3.81 8.51 3.43
N LYS A 39 -4.72 8.63 2.47
CA LYS A 39 -5.73 9.70 2.40
C LYS A 39 -7.10 9.11 2.14
N LEU A 40 -8.08 9.53 2.94
CA LEU A 40 -9.49 9.25 2.65
C LEU A 40 -9.98 10.29 1.65
N GLU A 41 -10.45 9.80 0.51
CA GLU A 41 -10.97 10.62 -0.57
C GLU A 41 -12.41 10.23 -0.88
N GLN A 42 -13.15 11.15 -1.48
CA GLN A 42 -14.55 10.97 -1.84
C GLN A 42 -14.72 11.32 -3.31
N LEU A 43 -15.33 10.40 -4.03
CA LEU A 43 -15.69 10.57 -5.42
C LEU A 43 -17.19 10.84 -5.51
N ILE A 44 -17.53 12.01 -6.02
CA ILE A 44 -18.90 12.41 -6.27
C ILE A 44 -19.20 12.18 -7.74
N VAL A 45 -20.22 11.38 -8.03
CA VAL A 45 -20.68 11.06 -9.38
C VAL A 45 -22.14 11.46 -9.49
N GLU A 46 -22.47 12.26 -10.50
CA GLU A 46 -23.85 12.57 -10.83
C GLU A 46 -24.34 11.57 -11.87
N GLU A 47 -25.31 10.73 -11.48
CA GLU A 47 -25.93 9.77 -12.39
C GLU A 47 -27.47 9.88 -12.24
N ASN A 48 -28.16 10.16 -13.36
CA ASN A 48 -29.63 10.27 -13.42
C ASN A 48 -30.26 11.20 -12.36
N ASN A 49 -29.75 12.43 -12.19
CA ASN A 49 -30.18 13.42 -11.17
C ASN A 49 -30.00 12.98 -9.70
N ASN A 50 -29.32 11.86 -9.45
CA ASN A 50 -28.90 11.44 -8.11
C ASN A 50 -27.39 11.63 -7.94
N GLN A 51 -27.00 12.20 -6.81
CA GLN A 51 -25.60 12.39 -6.43
C GLN A 51 -25.13 11.17 -5.64
N LEU A 52 -24.31 10.33 -6.26
CA LEU A 52 -23.70 9.16 -5.62
C LEU A 52 -22.31 9.57 -5.08
N CYS A 53 -22.06 9.27 -3.81
CA CYS A 53 -20.78 9.55 -3.16
C CYS A 53 -20.09 8.24 -2.79
N TYR A 54 -18.92 8.00 -3.38
CA TYR A 54 -18.09 6.81 -3.14
C TYR A 54 -16.84 7.22 -2.37
N SER A 55 -16.70 6.75 -1.13
CA SER A 55 -15.52 7.03 -0.31
C SER A 55 -14.48 5.94 -0.48
N TYR A 56 -13.22 6.30 -0.70
CA TYR A 56 -12.13 5.33 -0.85
C TYR A 56 -10.89 5.77 -0.06
N LEU A 57 -10.04 4.81 0.28
CA LEU A 57 -8.73 5.08 0.87
C LEU A 57 -7.66 5.01 -0.22
N LEU A 58 -7.02 6.13 -0.52
CA LEU A 58 -5.83 6.20 -1.35
C LEU A 58 -4.59 5.88 -0.52
N VAL A 59 -3.87 4.84 -0.91
CA VAL A 59 -2.59 4.42 -0.33
C VAL A 59 -1.50 4.63 -1.36
N LYS A 60 -0.58 5.56 -1.10
CA LYS A 60 0.48 5.96 -2.01
C LYS A 60 1.86 5.83 -1.37
N PRO A 61 2.57 4.73 -1.66
CA PRO A 61 3.98 4.59 -1.31
C PRO A 61 4.85 5.57 -2.12
N THR A 62 5.88 6.13 -1.49
CA THR A 62 6.82 7.04 -2.19
C THR A 62 8.00 6.31 -2.85
N GLN A 63 8.12 5.00 -2.63
CA GLN A 63 9.21 4.17 -3.14
C GLN A 63 8.75 2.72 -3.32
N SER A 64 9.62 1.90 -3.94
CA SER A 64 9.38 0.47 -4.07
C SER A 64 9.38 -0.23 -2.71
N ILE A 65 8.48 -1.19 -2.56
CA ILE A 65 8.22 -1.89 -1.30
C ILE A 65 8.74 -3.32 -1.43
N HIS A 66 9.62 -3.69 -0.50
CA HIS A 66 10.29 -4.99 -0.43
C HIS A 66 10.20 -5.53 1.00
N PHE A 67 10.62 -6.77 1.22
CA PHE A 67 10.88 -7.22 2.58
C PHE A 67 11.91 -6.30 3.26
N PRO A 68 11.68 -5.86 4.52
CA PRO A 68 10.55 -6.16 5.42
C PRO A 68 9.40 -5.13 5.38
N SER A 69 9.49 -4.08 4.56
CA SER A 69 8.55 -2.95 4.53
C SER A 69 7.11 -3.26 4.10
N ILE A 70 6.85 -4.43 3.50
CA ILE A 70 5.50 -4.84 3.11
C ILE A 70 4.57 -4.95 4.32
N ASP A 71 5.06 -5.45 5.46
CA ASP A 71 4.26 -5.58 6.68
C ASP A 71 3.80 -4.21 7.18
N TYR A 72 4.69 -3.20 7.07
CA TYR A 72 4.37 -1.83 7.41
C TYR A 72 3.33 -1.22 6.46
N LEU A 73 3.40 -1.52 5.15
CA LEU A 73 2.38 -1.07 4.20
C LEU A 73 1.00 -1.64 4.54
N VAL A 74 0.94 -2.93 4.86
CA VAL A 74 -0.31 -3.61 5.23
C VAL A 74 -0.86 -3.05 6.54
N SER A 75 -0.03 -2.93 7.59
CA SER A 75 -0.48 -2.39 8.87
C SER A 75 -0.95 -0.95 8.72
N LYS A 76 -0.20 -0.11 8.00
CA LYS A 76 -0.55 1.30 7.79
C LYS A 76 -1.85 1.47 7.01
N THR A 77 -2.07 0.62 6.01
CA THR A 77 -3.32 0.57 5.25
C THR A 77 -4.50 0.25 6.16
N ILE A 78 -4.38 -0.78 7.00
CA ILE A 78 -5.43 -1.21 7.91
C ILE A 78 -5.71 -0.15 8.98
N GLU A 79 -4.67 0.47 9.55
CA GLU A 79 -4.80 1.56 10.53
C GLU A 79 -5.48 2.80 9.96
N SER A 80 -5.36 3.02 8.65
CA SER A 80 -5.92 4.19 7.96
C SER A 80 -7.38 3.97 7.51
N LEU A 81 -7.93 2.77 7.71
CA LEU A 81 -9.32 2.48 7.39
C LEU A 81 -10.28 3.12 8.42
N PRO A 82 -11.44 3.64 7.98
CA PRO A 82 -12.44 4.18 8.89
C PRO A 82 -13.09 3.07 9.71
N ILE A 83 -13.46 3.35 10.97
CA ILE A 83 -14.06 2.37 11.91
C ILE A 83 -15.32 1.70 11.32
N THR A 84 -16.11 2.46 10.54
CA THR A 84 -17.32 1.99 9.86
C THR A 84 -17.07 0.89 8.81
N SER A 85 -15.83 0.75 8.33
CA SER A 85 -15.45 -0.28 7.35
C SER A 85 -15.16 -1.66 7.98
N ILE A 86 -15.21 -1.79 9.31
CA ILE A 86 -14.83 -3.01 10.06
C ILE A 86 -16.05 -3.86 10.43
N SER A 87 -17.02 -4.02 9.53
CA SER A 87 -18.22 -4.82 9.75
C SER A 87 -18.23 -6.04 8.85
N LYS A 88 -18.32 -7.24 9.42
CA LYS A 88 -18.36 -8.53 8.69
C LYS A 88 -19.63 -8.59 7.81
N SER A 89 -19.50 -8.31 6.53
CA SER A 89 -20.49 -8.63 5.51
C SER A 89 -19.79 -9.07 4.22
N GLU A 90 -20.51 -9.82 3.40
CA GLU A 90 -20.04 -10.26 2.08
C GLU A 90 -20.11 -9.13 1.03
N ASP A 91 -20.97 -8.12 1.25
CA ASP A 91 -21.12 -6.97 0.36
C ASP A 91 -19.93 -6.01 0.44
N THR A 92 -19.60 -5.40 -0.71
CA THR A 92 -18.51 -4.41 -0.80
C THR A 92 -18.92 -3.11 -0.13
N LYS A 93 -18.36 -2.83 1.04
CA LYS A 93 -18.63 -1.62 1.82
C LYS A 93 -17.63 -0.50 1.55
N PHE A 94 -16.41 -0.86 1.17
CA PHE A 94 -15.33 0.11 1.07
C PHE A 94 -14.29 -0.31 0.03
N VAL A 95 -13.63 0.68 -0.57
CA VAL A 95 -12.59 0.47 -1.57
C VAL A 95 -11.27 1.07 -1.10
N VAL A 96 -10.21 0.27 -1.19
CA VAL A 96 -8.82 0.73 -0.99
C VAL A 96 -8.15 0.80 -2.35
N LEU A 97 -7.64 1.98 -2.71
CA LEU A 97 -6.89 2.22 -3.92
C LEU A 97 -5.40 2.29 -3.59
N ILE A 98 -4.61 1.34 -4.09
CA ILE A 98 -3.15 1.34 -3.94
C ILE A 98 -2.53 1.93 -5.20
N ASP A 99 -1.89 3.10 -5.08
CA ASP A 99 -1.16 3.75 -6.17
C ASP A 99 0.29 3.24 -6.24
N GLY A 100 0.55 2.40 -7.25
CA GLY A 100 1.83 1.79 -7.54
C GLY A 100 2.79 2.65 -8.37
N LYS A 101 2.50 3.94 -8.60
CA LYS A 101 3.33 4.81 -9.47
C LYS A 101 4.82 4.83 -9.12
N HIS A 102 5.16 4.70 -7.83
CA HIS A 102 6.54 4.69 -7.34
C HIS A 102 7.07 3.28 -6.99
N ILE A 103 6.29 2.24 -7.30
CA ILE A 103 6.68 0.84 -7.14
C ILE A 103 7.19 0.32 -8.49
N TYR A 104 8.50 0.31 -8.64
CA TYR A 104 9.19 -0.15 -9.85
C TYR A 104 9.58 -1.63 -9.75
N HIS A 105 9.89 -2.09 -8.53
CA HIS A 105 10.35 -3.45 -8.28
C HIS A 105 9.61 -4.04 -7.09
N THR A 106 9.42 -5.36 -7.12
CA THR A 106 8.80 -6.14 -6.04
C THR A 106 9.52 -7.47 -5.89
N ASP A 107 9.60 -7.97 -4.66
CA ASP A 107 10.07 -9.32 -4.37
C ASP A 107 8.91 -10.29 -4.15
N SER A 108 9.22 -11.56 -3.90
CA SER A 108 8.19 -12.58 -3.62
C SER A 108 7.42 -12.29 -2.32
N THR A 109 8.08 -11.66 -1.34
CA THR A 109 7.47 -11.31 -0.06
C THR A 109 6.43 -10.21 -0.20
N PHE A 110 6.66 -9.23 -1.07
CA PHE A 110 5.66 -8.23 -1.47
C PHE A 110 4.41 -8.92 -2.02
N MET A 111 4.58 -9.84 -2.97
CA MET A 111 3.44 -10.54 -3.58
C MET A 111 2.64 -11.33 -2.54
N LYS A 112 3.34 -12.02 -1.62
CA LYS A 112 2.70 -12.75 -0.53
C LYS A 112 1.95 -11.80 0.42
N GLY A 113 2.60 -10.73 0.90
CA GLY A 113 1.98 -9.78 1.81
C GLY A 113 0.77 -9.08 1.20
N ILE A 114 0.81 -8.74 -0.10
CA ILE A 114 -0.35 -8.21 -0.82
C ILE A 114 -1.47 -9.24 -0.93
N LYS A 115 -1.15 -10.53 -1.23
CA LYS A 115 -2.15 -11.61 -1.24
C LYS A 115 -2.88 -11.71 0.10
N ASP A 116 -2.11 -11.76 1.18
CA ASP A 116 -2.64 -11.91 2.53
C ASP A 116 -3.48 -10.69 2.93
N CYS A 117 -3.05 -9.49 2.53
CA CYS A 117 -3.80 -8.24 2.70
C CYS A 117 -5.13 -8.24 1.94
N VAL A 118 -5.14 -8.59 0.65
CA VAL A 118 -6.36 -8.69 -0.16
C VAL A 118 -7.35 -9.68 0.46
N LEU A 119 -6.88 -10.86 0.85
CA LEU A 119 -7.74 -11.87 1.45
C LEU A 119 -8.31 -11.41 2.80
N LEU A 120 -7.49 -10.80 3.65
CA LEU A 120 -7.92 -10.23 4.93
C LEU A 120 -8.99 -9.15 4.72
N LEU A 121 -8.76 -8.21 3.81
CA LEU A 121 -9.69 -7.11 3.53
C LEU A 121 -10.98 -7.59 2.85
N LYS A 122 -10.89 -8.60 1.97
CA LYS A 122 -12.05 -9.24 1.36
C LYS A 122 -13.01 -9.82 2.41
N THR A 123 -12.49 -10.45 3.48
CA THR A 123 -13.35 -10.96 4.57
C THR A 123 -14.07 -9.87 5.36
N ARG A 124 -13.69 -8.61 5.17
CA ARG A 124 -14.32 -7.41 5.78
C ARG A 124 -15.22 -6.65 4.79
N GLY A 125 -15.47 -7.21 3.60
CA GLY A 125 -16.21 -6.51 2.55
C GLY A 125 -15.44 -5.33 1.95
N ILE A 126 -14.11 -5.34 2.02
CA ILE A 126 -13.26 -4.26 1.49
C ILE A 126 -12.55 -4.78 0.23
N LYS A 127 -12.78 -4.11 -0.90
CA LYS A 127 -12.09 -4.42 -2.16
C LYS A 127 -10.82 -3.59 -2.30
N ILE A 128 -9.79 -4.20 -2.88
CA ILE A 128 -8.54 -3.51 -3.22
C ILE A 128 -8.49 -3.30 -4.73
N VAL A 129 -8.11 -2.08 -5.10
CA VAL A 129 -7.88 -1.65 -6.48
C VAL A 129 -6.41 -1.30 -6.62
N PHE A 130 -5.72 -1.93 -7.57
CA PHE A 130 -4.32 -1.62 -7.89
C PHE A 130 -4.26 -0.64 -9.07
N HIS A 131 -3.60 0.50 -8.87
CA HIS A 131 -3.50 1.57 -9.87
C HIS A 131 -2.04 1.94 -10.18
N ASN A 132 -1.73 2.37 -11.41
CA ASN A 132 -0.40 2.85 -11.85
C ASN A 132 0.80 1.92 -11.59
N PHE A 133 0.58 0.61 -11.46
CA PHE A 133 1.68 -0.34 -11.34
C PHE A 133 2.42 -0.51 -12.67
N GLN A 134 3.73 -0.76 -12.63
CA GLN A 134 4.48 -1.13 -13.82
C GLN A 134 3.96 -2.46 -14.41
N THR A 135 3.92 -2.60 -15.74
CA THR A 135 3.40 -3.78 -16.45
C THR A 135 3.99 -5.12 -15.96
N SER A 136 5.26 -5.13 -15.58
CA SER A 136 5.95 -6.29 -15.00
C SER A 136 5.28 -6.78 -13.71
N ILE A 137 4.88 -5.85 -12.83
CA ILE A 137 4.20 -6.13 -11.56
C ILE A 137 2.73 -6.45 -11.80
N GLN A 138 2.08 -5.74 -12.72
CA GLN A 138 0.69 -6.01 -13.12
C GLN A 138 0.50 -7.47 -13.56
N ARG A 139 1.41 -8.01 -14.38
CA ARG A 139 1.38 -9.42 -14.80
C ARG A 139 1.45 -10.36 -13.60
N LYS A 140 2.35 -10.11 -12.64
CA LYS A 140 2.46 -10.92 -11.42
C LYS A 140 1.19 -10.84 -10.58
N LEU A 141 0.59 -9.66 -10.45
CA LEU A 141 -0.66 -9.47 -9.70
C LEU A 141 -1.84 -10.17 -10.39
N HIS A 142 -1.94 -10.11 -11.71
CA HIS A 142 -2.97 -10.83 -12.48
C HIS A 142 -2.82 -12.35 -12.33
N THR A 143 -1.60 -12.88 -12.31
CA THR A 143 -1.38 -14.30 -12.03
C THR A 143 -1.72 -14.67 -10.59
N LEU A 144 -1.53 -13.74 -9.63
CA LEU A 144 -1.82 -13.96 -8.23
C LEU A 144 -3.33 -13.96 -7.92
N PHE A 145 -4.11 -13.16 -8.65
CA PHE A 145 -5.55 -12.97 -8.48
C PHE A 145 -6.29 -13.28 -9.79
N PRO A 146 -6.46 -14.57 -10.15
CA PRO A 146 -7.18 -14.96 -11.36
C PRO A 146 -8.70 -14.71 -11.23
N ASP A 147 -9.23 -14.84 -10.02
CA ASP A 147 -10.61 -14.49 -9.69
C ASP A 147 -10.67 -13.00 -9.40
N ASN A 148 -11.69 -12.29 -9.87
CA ASN A 148 -11.92 -10.82 -9.87
C ASN A 148 -11.97 -10.15 -8.46
N THR A 149 -11.26 -10.72 -7.49
CA THR A 149 -11.07 -10.34 -6.09
C THR A 149 -10.31 -9.04 -5.89
N ALA A 150 -9.47 -8.66 -6.85
CA ALA A 150 -8.81 -7.36 -6.89
C ALA A 150 -8.92 -6.79 -8.30
N ALA A 151 -9.41 -5.56 -8.39
CA ALA A 151 -9.49 -4.87 -9.68
C ALA A 151 -8.12 -4.27 -10.00
N LEU A 152 -7.61 -4.57 -11.19
CA LEU A 152 -6.34 -4.03 -11.67
C LEU A 152 -6.64 -2.97 -12.73
N ILE A 153 -6.39 -1.71 -12.41
CA ILE A 153 -6.62 -0.58 -13.33
C ILE A 153 -5.28 -0.11 -13.85
N ASN A 154 -5.17 -0.10 -15.17
CA ASN A 154 -4.14 0.67 -15.83
C ASN A 154 -4.81 1.83 -16.54
N SER A 155 -4.71 3.02 -15.96
CA SER A 155 -5.19 4.21 -16.63
C SER A 155 -4.26 5.38 -16.48
N ASN A 156 -3.79 5.85 -17.63
CA ASN A 156 -3.19 7.17 -17.80
C ASN A 156 -4.26 8.30 -17.80
N LYS A 157 -5.54 7.98 -17.54
CA LYS A 157 -6.69 8.91 -17.58
C LYS A 157 -7.57 8.74 -16.33
N ASP A 158 -7.77 9.82 -15.57
CA ASP A 158 -8.62 9.85 -14.37
C ASP A 158 -10.03 9.27 -14.58
N ASN A 159 -10.59 9.36 -15.79
CA ASN A 159 -11.91 8.81 -16.10
C ASN A 159 -12.06 7.29 -15.93
N ASP A 160 -10.97 6.52 -15.96
CA ASP A 160 -11.02 5.07 -15.81
C ASP A 160 -10.96 4.63 -14.33
N LEU A 161 -10.36 5.47 -13.48
CA LEU A 161 -10.38 5.31 -12.03
C LEU A 161 -11.81 5.41 -11.51
N VAL A 162 -12.52 6.46 -11.94
CA VAL A 162 -13.91 6.72 -11.57
C VAL A 162 -14.79 5.53 -11.94
N LYS A 163 -14.70 5.04 -13.18
CA LYS A 163 -15.48 3.89 -13.64
C LYS A 163 -15.21 2.62 -12.84
N THR A 164 -13.97 2.40 -12.42
CA THR A 164 -13.64 1.18 -11.69
C THR A 164 -13.98 1.26 -10.21
N ILE A 165 -13.89 2.45 -9.59
CA ILE A 165 -14.40 2.64 -8.24
C ILE A 165 -15.91 2.40 -8.25
N ILE A 166 -16.63 2.99 -9.20
CA ILE A 166 -18.07 2.74 -9.38
C ILE A 166 -18.34 1.24 -9.59
N SER A 167 -17.60 0.56 -10.48
CA SER A 167 -17.82 -0.88 -10.74
C SER A 167 -17.47 -1.77 -9.54
N ALA A 168 -16.49 -1.39 -8.73
CA ALA A 168 -16.16 -2.08 -7.49
C ALA A 168 -17.31 -1.99 -6.48
N TYR A 169 -18.00 -0.85 -6.43
CA TYR A 169 -19.21 -0.63 -5.64
C TYR A 169 -20.48 -1.23 -6.27
N SER A 170 -20.60 -1.28 -7.60
CA SER A 170 -21.81 -1.70 -8.32
C SER A 170 -21.89 -3.20 -8.62
N MET A 171 -20.86 -4.00 -8.29
CA MET A 171 -20.95 -5.46 -8.18
C MET A 171 -21.68 -5.89 -6.88
N LEU A 172 -22.78 -5.19 -6.59
CA LEU A 172 -23.86 -5.53 -5.66
C LEU A 172 -24.98 -6.17 -6.47
#